data_AF-C0PUI7-F1
#
_entry.id   AF-C0PUI7-F1
#
_cell.length_a   1.000
_cell.length_b   1.000
_cell.length_c   1.000
_cell.angle_alpha   90.00
_cell.angle_beta   90.00
_cell.angle_gamma   90.00
#
_symmetry.space_group_name_H-M   'P 1'
#
loop_
_entity.id
_entity.type
_entity.pdbx_description
1 polymer ?
#
loop_
_entity_poly.entity_id
_entity_poly.type
_entity_poly.pdbx_seq_one_letter_code
_entity_poly.pdbx_strand_id
1 'polypeptide(L)'
;ELKVIYDPDEKFEVGVAKVVRQSYSDKVTVIGAGVTLHEALAAADQLASEGVNIRVIDPFTIKPLDAATIVSSARITGGRIITVEDHYREGGLGEAVLSAVGEEPGIVVTRLAVNRIPRSGKPQELLDLYGISAKHIVDSVRQTFAN
;
A
#
# COMPACT_ATOMS: atom_id res chain seq x y z
N GLU A 1 16.98 11.38 -3.34
CA GLU A 1 16.13 11.84 -2.21
C GLU A 1 14.68 11.51 -2.51
N LEU A 2 13.88 11.25 -1.48
CA LEU A 2 12.44 11.04 -1.64
C LEU A 2 11.75 12.40 -1.86
N LYS A 3 10.81 12.43 -2.80
CA LYS A 3 10.08 13.64 -3.16
C LYS A 3 9.04 13.96 -2.08
N VAL A 4 8.93 15.22 -1.69
CA VAL A 4 7.79 15.70 -0.87
C VAL A 4 6.51 15.61 -1.70
N ILE A 5 5.50 14.91 -1.18
CA ILE A 5 4.25 14.62 -1.91
C ILE A 5 3.03 15.42 -1.43
N TYR A 6 3.15 16.10 -0.29
CA TYR A 6 2.09 16.94 0.27
C TYR A 6 2.48 18.41 0.18
N ASP A 7 1.48 19.27 0.02
CA ASP A 7 1.66 20.71 0.16
C ASP A 7 2.03 21.07 1.61
N PRO A 8 2.86 22.09 1.86
CA PRO A 8 3.18 22.54 3.21
C PRO A 8 1.96 22.85 4.10
N ASP A 9 0.83 23.24 3.50
CA ASP A 9 -0.40 23.60 4.21
C ASP A 9 -1.38 22.42 4.41
N GLU A 10 -1.04 21.22 3.90
CA GLU A 10 -1.86 20.01 4.02
C GLU A 10 -2.19 19.70 5.49
N LYS A 11 -3.47 19.45 5.77
CA LYS A 11 -3.95 19.17 7.13
C LYS A 11 -3.90 17.68 7.41
N PHE A 12 -3.32 17.33 8.55
CA PHE A 12 -3.27 15.96 9.06
C PHE A 12 -4.08 15.85 10.34
N GLU A 13 -4.87 14.79 10.42
CA GLU A 13 -5.75 14.50 11.55
C GLU A 13 -5.52 13.05 12.00
N VAL A 14 -5.50 12.83 13.31
CA VAL A 14 -5.31 11.48 13.87
C VAL A 14 -6.47 10.58 13.43
N GLY A 15 -6.16 9.43 12.83
CA GLY A 15 -7.15 8.48 12.34
C GLY A 15 -7.73 8.80 10.97
N VAL A 16 -7.13 9.74 10.22
CA VAL A 16 -7.57 10.11 8.87
C VAL A 16 -6.46 9.81 7.86
N ALA A 17 -6.73 8.87 6.95
CA ALA A 17 -5.80 8.48 5.89
C ALA A 17 -5.88 9.44 4.69
N LYS A 18 -4.86 9.39 3.83
CA LYS A 18 -4.78 10.16 2.58
C LYS A 18 -4.78 9.23 1.37
N VAL A 19 -5.72 9.42 0.47
CA VAL A 19 -5.67 8.80 -0.87
C VAL A 19 -4.78 9.67 -1.75
N VAL A 20 -3.48 9.34 -1.80
CA VAL A 20 -2.46 10.14 -2.48
C VAL A 20 -2.46 9.95 -4.00
N ARG A 21 -3.12 8.89 -4.50
CA ARG A 21 -3.33 8.65 -5.93
C ARG A 21 -4.60 7.85 -6.14
N GLN A 22 -5.41 8.28 -7.12
CA GLN A 22 -6.63 7.59 -7.52
C GLN A 22 -7.03 7.92 -8.95
N SER A 23 -7.83 7.05 -9.55
CA SER A 23 -8.50 7.21 -10.84
C SER A 23 -9.86 6.50 -10.84
N TYR A 24 -10.68 6.74 -11.88
CA TYR A 24 -11.96 6.04 -12.04
C TYR A 24 -11.82 4.56 -12.41
N SER A 25 -10.63 4.12 -12.84
CA SER A 25 -10.39 2.77 -13.32
C SER A 25 -9.43 1.98 -12.44
N ASP A 26 -9.23 2.42 -11.18
CA ASP A 26 -8.36 1.75 -10.22
C ASP A 26 -8.79 0.30 -10.00
N LYS A 27 -7.83 -0.62 -10.04
CA LYS A 27 -8.10 -2.07 -9.97
C LYS A 27 -7.70 -2.73 -8.66
N VAL A 28 -6.82 -2.07 -7.89
CA VAL A 28 -6.31 -2.51 -6.58
C VAL A 28 -6.07 -1.28 -5.72
N THR A 29 -6.37 -1.37 -4.43
CA THR A 29 -5.97 -0.40 -3.41
C THR A 29 -4.65 -0.84 -2.79
N VAL A 30 -3.60 -0.04 -2.94
CA VAL A 30 -2.28 -0.28 -2.34
C VAL A 30 -2.10 0.68 -1.16
N ILE A 31 -1.74 0.13 0.00
CA ILE A 31 -1.55 0.90 1.24
C ILE A 31 -0.09 0.74 1.66
N GLY A 32 0.65 1.86 1.69
CA GLY A 32 2.06 1.90 2.09
C GLY A 32 2.32 3.06 3.03
N ALA A 33 3.42 3.01 3.79
CA ALA A 33 3.78 4.05 4.75
C ALA A 33 5.29 4.29 4.72
N GLY A 34 5.70 5.55 4.86
CA GLY A 34 7.12 5.92 4.79
C GLY A 34 7.75 5.52 3.45
N VAL A 35 8.85 4.76 3.48
CA VAL A 35 9.57 4.38 2.25
C VAL A 35 8.69 3.57 1.28
N THR A 36 7.82 2.70 1.79
CA THR A 36 6.98 1.84 0.94
C THR A 36 5.82 2.60 0.29
N LEU A 37 5.45 3.78 0.81
CA LEU A 37 4.52 4.68 0.13
C LEU A 37 5.10 5.20 -1.19
N HIS A 38 6.39 5.55 -1.18
CA HIS A 38 7.07 5.99 -2.39
C HIS A 38 7.28 4.84 -3.38
N GLU A 39 7.59 3.64 -2.90
CA GLU A 39 7.62 2.43 -3.73
C GLU A 39 6.24 2.14 -4.35
N ALA A 40 5.15 2.34 -3.61
CA ALA A 40 3.79 2.19 -4.12
C ALA A 40 3.44 3.23 -5.20
N LEU A 41 3.86 4.49 -5.03
CA LEU A 41 3.70 5.52 -6.06
C LEU A 41 4.51 5.19 -7.32
N ALA A 42 5.75 4.70 -7.17
CA ALA A 42 6.58 4.27 -8.29
C ALA A 42 5.97 3.05 -9.01
N ALA A 43 5.45 2.08 -8.27
CA ALA A 43 4.72 0.94 -8.83
C ALA A 43 3.48 1.41 -9.61
N ALA A 44 2.77 2.41 -9.07
CA ALA A 44 1.61 2.99 -9.72
C ALA A 44 1.97 3.71 -11.04
N ASP A 45 3.11 4.41 -11.10
CA ASP A 45 3.62 5.03 -12.33
C ASP A 45 3.92 3.98 -13.39
N GLN A 46 4.61 2.90 -12.99
CA GLN A 46 4.93 1.80 -13.89
C GLN A 46 3.66 1.11 -14.42
N LEU A 47 2.73 0.71 -13.55
CA LEU A 47 1.49 0.03 -13.94
C LEU A 47 0.62 0.91 -14.84
N ALA A 48 0.57 2.22 -14.59
CA ALA A 48 -0.19 3.14 -15.43
C ALA A 48 0.35 3.21 -16.86
N SER A 49 1.67 3.10 -17.04
CA SER A 49 2.29 2.99 -18.37
C SER A 49 1.89 1.71 -19.13
N GLU A 50 1.41 0.70 -18.40
CA GLU A 50 0.90 -0.58 -18.91
C GLU A 50 -0.64 -0.60 -19.00
N GLY A 51 -1.31 0.51 -18.71
CA GLY A 51 -2.77 0.61 -18.73
C GLY A 51 -3.49 0.05 -17.49
N VAL A 52 -2.75 -0.23 -16.40
CA VAL A 52 -3.30 -0.68 -15.12
C VAL A 52 -3.22 0.44 -14.09
N ASN A 53 -4.37 0.91 -13.61
CA ASN A 53 -4.40 1.93 -12.55
C ASN A 53 -4.57 1.28 -11.17
N ILE A 54 -3.85 1.81 -10.19
CA ILE A 54 -3.99 1.45 -8.78
C ILE A 54 -4.23 2.70 -7.94
N ARG A 55 -5.00 2.53 -6.88
CA ARG A 55 -5.20 3.53 -5.85
C ARG A 55 -4.08 3.40 -4.82
N VAL A 56 -3.51 4.51 -4.36
CA VAL A 56 -2.47 4.50 -3.32
C VAL A 56 -2.95 5.28 -2.11
N ILE A 57 -2.84 4.66 -0.93
CA ILE A 57 -3.22 5.23 0.35
C ILE A 57 -2.00 5.32 1.26
N ASP A 58 -1.82 6.51 1.85
CA ASP A 58 -1.00 6.73 3.02
C ASP A 58 -1.90 6.69 4.26
N PRO A 59 -1.73 5.74 5.19
CA PRO A 59 -2.58 5.64 6.36
C PRO A 59 -2.41 6.82 7.34
N PHE A 60 -1.30 7.57 7.27
CA PHE A 60 -0.84 8.57 8.25
C PHE A 60 -0.68 8.02 9.67
N THR A 61 -1.76 7.56 10.30
CA THR A 61 -1.76 6.85 11.58
C THR A 61 -2.09 5.37 11.39
N ILE A 62 -1.21 4.48 11.84
CA ILE A 62 -1.49 3.04 11.90
C ILE A 62 -2.50 2.74 13.02
N LYS A 63 -2.48 3.52 14.10
CA LYS A 63 -3.41 3.40 15.23
C LYS A 63 -3.75 4.79 15.80
N PRO A 64 -5.03 5.18 15.82
CA PRO A 64 -6.17 4.51 15.19
C PRO A 64 -6.04 4.47 13.66
N LEU A 65 -6.56 3.41 13.04
CA LEU A 65 -6.56 3.23 11.58
C LEU A 65 -7.85 3.79 10.98
N ASP A 66 -7.77 4.46 9.83
CA ASP A 66 -8.94 4.95 9.08
C ASP A 66 -9.62 3.80 8.30
N ALA A 67 -10.38 2.96 9.01
CA ALA A 67 -11.08 1.84 8.42
C ALA A 67 -12.09 2.27 7.33
N ALA A 68 -12.74 3.43 7.50
CA ALA A 68 -13.76 3.91 6.57
C ALA A 68 -13.17 4.24 5.19
N THR A 69 -12.04 4.95 5.15
CA THR A 69 -11.34 5.27 3.89
C THR A 69 -10.79 4.00 3.22
N ILE A 70 -10.30 3.04 4.00
CA ILE A 70 -9.76 1.78 3.48
C ILE A 70 -10.87 0.92 2.87
N VAL A 71 -11.98 0.70 3.58
CA VAL A 71 -13.11 -0.11 3.10
C VAL A 71 -13.75 0.52 1.87
N SER A 72 -13.98 1.83 1.87
CA SER A 72 -14.56 2.53 0.71
C SER A 72 -13.65 2.44 -0.52
N SER A 73 -12.34 2.61 -0.34
CA SER A 73 -11.36 2.48 -1.42
C SER A 73 -11.29 1.04 -1.95
N ALA A 74 -11.27 0.05 -1.07
CA ALA A 74 -11.27 -1.36 -1.45
C ALA A 74 -12.52 -1.70 -2.29
N ARG A 75 -13.71 -1.24 -1.90
CA ARG A 75 -14.95 -1.43 -2.66
C ARG A 75 -14.87 -0.83 -4.07
N ILE A 76 -14.32 0.38 -4.20
CA ILE A 76 -14.10 1.03 -5.51
C ILE A 76 -13.14 0.21 -6.38
N THR A 77 -12.12 -0.40 -5.76
CA THR A 77 -11.11 -1.20 -6.46
C THR A 77 -11.44 -2.69 -6.54
N GLY A 78 -12.73 -3.06 -6.47
CA GLY A 78 -13.17 -4.45 -6.65
C GLY A 78 -12.76 -5.40 -5.52
N GLY A 79 -12.62 -4.89 -4.29
CA GLY A 79 -12.33 -5.65 -3.08
C GLY A 79 -10.86 -6.01 -2.87
N ARG A 80 -9.94 -5.54 -3.70
CA ARG A 80 -8.52 -5.95 -3.63
C ARG A 80 -7.67 -4.93 -2.89
N ILE A 81 -7.02 -5.36 -1.82
CA ILE A 81 -6.06 -4.56 -1.05
C ILE A 81 -4.68 -5.24 -1.09
N ILE A 82 -3.64 -4.46 -1.33
CA ILE A 82 -2.25 -4.83 -1.07
C ILE A 82 -1.69 -3.90 0.00
N THR A 83 -1.23 -4.43 1.13
CA THR A 83 -0.44 -3.65 2.09
C THR A 83 1.04 -3.90 1.85
N VAL A 84 1.86 -2.86 1.95
CA VAL A 84 3.32 -2.95 1.83
C VAL A 84 3.99 -2.17 2.95
N GLU A 85 4.81 -2.83 3.76
CA GLU A 85 5.44 -2.23 4.92
C GLU A 85 6.90 -2.67 5.11
N ASP A 86 7.76 -1.72 5.48
CA ASP A 86 9.13 -2.00 5.95
C ASP A 86 9.11 -2.34 7.44
N HIS A 87 8.38 -3.41 7.74
CA HIS A 87 8.14 -3.96 9.07
C HIS A 87 7.96 -5.47 8.93
N TYR A 88 8.09 -6.21 10.04
CA TYR A 88 7.70 -7.62 10.05
C TYR A 88 6.20 -7.77 9.81
N ARG A 89 5.79 -8.99 9.42
CA ARG A 89 4.41 -9.27 9.03
C ARG A 89 3.43 -9.17 10.19
N GLU A 90 3.89 -9.48 11.39
CA GLU A 90 3.09 -9.55 12.62
C GLU A 90 2.96 -8.18 13.29
N GLY A 91 1.75 -7.80 13.73
CA GLY A 91 1.46 -6.59 14.48
C GLY A 91 1.54 -5.27 13.71
N GLY A 92 1.91 -5.31 12.43
CA GLY A 92 2.13 -4.15 11.57
C GLY A 92 0.88 -3.62 10.86
N LEU A 93 1.11 -2.83 9.82
CA LEU A 93 0.08 -2.24 8.94
C LEU A 93 -0.84 -3.33 8.36
N GLY A 94 -0.27 -4.42 7.86
CA GLY A 94 -1.01 -5.50 7.24
C GLY A 94 -2.02 -6.17 8.19
N GLU A 95 -1.66 -6.34 9.47
CA GLU A 95 -2.59 -6.91 10.47
C GLU A 95 -3.62 -5.90 10.96
N ALA A 96 -3.24 -4.62 11.06
CA ALA A 96 -4.19 -3.56 11.35
C ALA A 96 -5.26 -3.45 10.25
N VAL A 97 -4.85 -3.52 8.98
CA VAL A 97 -5.77 -3.51 7.83
C VAL A 97 -6.64 -4.76 7.79
N LEU A 98 -6.07 -5.96 7.98
CA LEU A 98 -6.85 -7.20 8.06
C LEU A 98 -7.93 -7.13 9.14
N SER A 99 -7.58 -6.59 10.31
CA SER A 99 -8.52 -6.41 11.42
C SER A 99 -9.61 -5.40 11.08
N ALA A 100 -9.28 -4.31 10.37
CA ALA A 100 -10.22 -3.27 9.98
C ALA A 100 -11.23 -3.71 8.90
N VAL A 101 -10.87 -4.66 8.04
CA VAL A 101 -11.73 -5.14 6.94
C VAL A 101 -12.26 -6.54 7.14
N GLY A 102 -11.98 -7.18 8.29
CA GLY A 102 -12.25 -8.62 8.50
C GLY A 102 -13.73 -9.01 8.44
N GLU A 103 -14.64 -8.07 8.68
CA GLU A 103 -16.09 -8.29 8.61
C GLU A 103 -16.69 -7.88 7.25
N GLU A 104 -15.87 -7.38 6.33
CA GLU A 104 -16.32 -6.85 5.04
C GLU A 104 -16.30 -7.94 3.95
N PRO A 105 -17.45 -8.39 3.46
CA PRO A 105 -17.51 -9.45 2.46
C PRO A 105 -16.91 -8.97 1.13
N GLY A 106 -16.13 -9.86 0.50
CA GLY A 106 -15.53 -9.60 -0.81
C GLY A 106 -14.26 -8.74 -0.77
N ILE A 107 -13.76 -8.35 0.40
CA ILE A 107 -12.44 -7.72 0.54
C ILE A 107 -11.37 -8.80 0.77
N VAL A 108 -10.32 -8.76 -0.04
CA VAL A 108 -9.14 -9.64 0.05
C VAL A 108 -7.90 -8.78 0.26
N VAL A 109 -7.08 -9.15 1.26
CA VAL A 109 -5.86 -8.43 1.61
C VAL A 109 -4.63 -9.31 1.33
N THR A 110 -3.74 -8.82 0.47
CA THR A 110 -2.39 -9.35 0.27
C THR A 110 -1.40 -8.51 1.06
N ARG A 111 -0.48 -9.16 1.79
CA ARG A 111 0.51 -8.48 2.65
C ARG A 111 1.93 -8.70 2.15
N LEU A 112 2.60 -7.62 1.75
CA LEU A 112 4.03 -7.55 1.49
C LEU A 112 4.71 -6.94 2.74
N ALA A 113 5.62 -7.69 3.35
CA ALA A 113 6.30 -7.32 4.58
C ALA A 113 7.64 -8.05 4.67
N VAL A 114 8.53 -7.58 5.53
CA VAL A 114 9.81 -8.26 5.82
C VAL A 114 9.52 -9.62 6.45
N ASN A 115 10.14 -10.68 5.94
CA ASN A 115 9.81 -12.06 6.32
C ASN A 115 10.94 -12.82 7.04
N ARG A 116 12.11 -12.19 7.22
CA ARG A 116 13.28 -12.75 7.88
C ARG A 116 14.23 -11.63 8.31
N ILE A 117 15.19 -11.97 9.17
CA ILE A 117 16.16 -11.00 9.70
C ILE A 117 16.90 -10.26 8.55
N PRO A 118 16.92 -8.91 8.58
CA PRO A 118 17.64 -8.09 7.62
C PRO A 118 19.16 -8.30 7.60
N ARG A 119 19.82 -7.82 6.55
CA ARG A 119 21.29 -7.75 6.43
C ARG A 119 21.73 -6.37 5.94
N SER A 120 23.02 -6.08 6.05
CA SER A 120 23.60 -4.86 5.48
C SER A 120 23.57 -4.87 3.95
N GLY A 121 23.27 -3.72 3.37
CA GLY A 121 23.20 -3.47 1.94
C GLY A 121 22.72 -2.04 1.67
N LYS A 122 22.64 -1.63 0.41
CA LYS A 122 22.06 -0.31 0.08
C LYS A 122 20.54 -0.36 0.28
N PRO A 123 19.89 0.76 0.67
CA PRO A 123 18.45 0.78 0.95
C PRO A 123 17.58 0.11 -0.15
N GLN A 124 17.76 0.49 -1.41
CA GLN A 124 16.96 -0.07 -2.51
C GLN A 124 17.20 -1.58 -2.73
N GLU A 125 18.45 -2.03 -2.57
CA GLU A 125 18.79 -3.46 -2.70
C GLU A 125 18.09 -4.28 -1.61
N LEU A 126 17.93 -3.71 -0.40
CA LEU A 126 17.24 -4.37 0.69
C LEU A 126 15.73 -4.39 0.48
N LEU A 127 15.11 -3.28 0.04
CA LEU A 127 13.68 -3.26 -0.29
C LEU A 127 13.33 -4.35 -1.32
N ASP A 128 14.17 -4.52 -2.34
CA ASP A 128 13.99 -5.58 -3.35
C ASP A 128 14.24 -6.98 -2.79
N LEU A 129 15.31 -7.16 -1.99
CA LEU A 129 15.66 -8.45 -1.39
C LEU A 129 14.59 -8.98 -0.42
N TYR A 130 13.88 -8.07 0.26
CA TYR A 130 12.87 -8.40 1.27
C TYR A 130 11.43 -8.33 0.75
N GLY A 131 11.23 -8.09 -0.57
CA GLY A 131 9.92 -8.26 -1.18
C GLY A 131 8.98 -7.06 -1.05
N ILE A 132 9.52 -5.86 -0.79
CA ILE A 132 8.74 -4.65 -0.49
C ILE A 132 9.08 -3.46 -1.39
N SER A 133 9.83 -3.69 -2.47
CA SER A 133 10.09 -2.70 -3.51
C SER A 133 8.91 -2.55 -4.48
N ALA A 134 8.94 -1.48 -5.29
CA ALA A 134 7.98 -1.20 -6.35
C ALA A 134 7.78 -2.41 -7.29
N LYS A 135 8.86 -3.11 -7.61
CA LYS A 135 8.83 -4.34 -8.43
C LYS A 135 7.90 -5.40 -7.83
N HIS A 136 8.02 -5.68 -6.53
CA HIS A 136 7.18 -6.67 -5.86
C HIS A 136 5.72 -6.21 -5.73
N ILE A 137 5.49 -4.91 -5.59
CA ILE A 137 4.13 -4.34 -5.63
C ILE A 137 3.52 -4.55 -7.01
N VAL A 138 4.24 -4.25 -8.09
CA VAL A 138 3.80 -4.47 -9.49
C VAL A 138 3.47 -5.95 -9.73
N ASP A 139 4.36 -6.86 -9.32
CA ASP A 139 4.16 -8.29 -9.48
C ASP A 139 2.94 -8.78 -8.68
N SER A 140 2.75 -8.29 -7.45
CA SER A 140 1.57 -8.62 -6.64
C SER A 140 0.27 -8.09 -7.24
N VAL A 141 0.28 -6.90 -7.85
CA VAL A 141 -0.89 -6.37 -8.59
C VAL A 141 -1.21 -7.27 -9.78
N ARG A 142 -0.22 -7.68 -10.58
CA ARG A 142 -0.43 -8.56 -11.73
C ARG A 142 -1.01 -9.92 -11.33
N GLN A 143 -0.50 -10.50 -10.25
CA GLN A 143 -0.99 -11.78 -9.72
C GLN A 143 -2.45 -11.71 -9.27
N THR A 144 -2.96 -10.53 -8.93
CA THR A 144 -4.36 -10.32 -8.53
C THR A 144 -5.35 -10.58 -9.68
N PHE A 145 -4.90 -10.50 -10.94
CA PHE A 145 -5.75 -10.73 -12.13
C PHE A 145 -5.49 -12.06 -12.84
N ALA A 146 -4.49 -12.83 -12.41
CA ALA A 146 -4.09 -14.07 -13.07
C ALA A 146 -4.96 -15.28 -12.71
N ASN A 147 -5.96 -15.10 -11.83
CA ASN A 147 -6.87 -16.14 -11.35
C ASN A 147 -8.32 -15.86 -11.78
#